data_AF-A0ABD2XBG8-F1
#
_entry.id   AF-A0ABD2XBG8-F1
#
_cell.length_a   1.000
_cell.length_b   1.000
_cell.length_c   1.000
_cell.angle_alpha   90.00
_cell.angle_beta   90.00
_cell.angle_gamma   90.00
#
_symmetry.space_group_name_H-M   'P 1'
#
loop_
_entity.id
_entity.type
_entity.pdbx_description
1 polymer ?
#
loop_
_entity_poly.entity_id
_entity_poly.type
_entity_poly.pdbx_seq_one_letter_code
_entity_poly.pdbx_strand_id
1 'polypeptide(L)'
;MSILKEPIDFRALEAELDVALKADELYKLQNDAKIRAIEQRVPTYDDFRHMVQAAHLRPLDKNDTKKRAQGSWNRCAATPCDGDERASGDVEARMAEIGPKEGEEEIDPLDPKIEPKTSQEFVKYWHRLREPRKKLAYLVRFQDRLKDKFFGGEVPTEFLEELFDCTLDMIGEKNDDDDKERSERVQQLLGLLELLGQCRRFVLNLSMIENKAPIDRTFERLYELVDAADKRQLQRFIFVASHYDILLVPKAQLSPTHE
;
A
#
# COMPACT_ATOMS: atom_id res chain seq x y z
N MET A 1 62.77 -54.00 10.45
CA MET A 1 62.18 -52.66 10.34
C MET A 1 60.71 -52.78 10.76
N SER A 2 60.42 -52.62 12.05
CA SER A 2 59.07 -52.83 12.58
C SER A 2 58.26 -51.54 12.42
N ILE A 3 57.24 -51.59 11.57
CA ILE A 3 56.23 -50.53 11.34
C ILE A 3 55.38 -50.27 12.62
N LEU A 4 55.57 -51.08 13.67
CA LEU A 4 54.83 -51.06 14.94
C LEU A 4 55.46 -50.17 16.04
N LYS A 5 56.38 -49.26 15.72
CA LYS A 5 57.02 -48.36 16.71
C LYS A 5 56.48 -46.93 16.72
N GLU A 6 55.53 -46.60 15.84
CA GLU A 6 54.90 -45.29 15.85
C GLU A 6 53.87 -45.21 16.98
N PRO A 7 53.90 -44.14 17.81
CA PRO A 7 52.90 -43.95 18.86
C PRO A 7 51.52 -43.80 18.23
N ILE A 8 50.56 -44.61 18.67
CA ILE A 8 49.18 -44.56 18.19
C ILE A 8 48.59 -43.19 18.52
N ASP A 9 48.15 -42.46 17.50
CA ASP A 9 47.46 -41.20 17.67
C ASP A 9 45.97 -41.44 17.96
N PHE A 10 45.64 -41.46 19.25
CA PHE A 10 44.27 -41.66 19.72
C PHE A 10 43.29 -40.59 19.24
N ARG A 11 43.76 -39.36 18.96
CA ARG A 11 42.90 -38.27 18.48
C ARG A 11 42.50 -38.47 17.03
N ALA A 12 43.43 -38.95 16.20
CA ALA A 12 43.14 -39.30 14.81
C ALA A 12 42.12 -40.45 14.75
N LEU A 13 42.28 -41.45 15.62
CA LEU A 13 41.37 -42.60 15.70
C LEU A 13 39.96 -42.21 16.18
N GLU A 14 39.86 -41.31 17.16
CA GLU A 14 38.58 -40.76 17.63
C GLU A 14 37.86 -39.96 16.53
N ALA A 15 38.60 -39.15 15.76
CA ALA A 15 38.04 -38.41 14.64
C ALA A 15 37.54 -39.33 13.52
N GLU A 16 38.27 -40.42 13.21
CA GLU A 16 37.84 -41.43 12.24
C GLU A 16 36.55 -42.13 12.70
N LEU A 17 36.48 -42.48 13.98
CA LEU A 17 35.29 -43.08 14.58
C LEU A 17 34.07 -42.15 14.47
N ASP A 18 34.22 -40.87 14.80
CA ASP A 18 33.14 -39.88 14.69
C ASP A 18 32.63 -39.71 13.26
N VAL A 19 33.53 -39.75 12.28
CA VAL A 19 33.16 -39.68 10.85
C VAL A 19 32.39 -40.93 10.44
N ALA A 20 32.84 -42.11 10.86
CA ALA A 20 32.17 -43.38 10.58
C ALA A 20 30.75 -43.41 11.20
N LEU A 21 30.59 -42.97 12.45
CA LEU A 21 29.29 -42.91 13.12
C LEU A 21 28.32 -41.98 12.40
N LYS A 22 28.77 -40.78 12.01
CA LYS A 22 27.93 -39.83 11.26
C LYS A 22 27.51 -40.37 9.88
N ALA A 23 28.40 -41.10 9.22
CA ALA A 23 28.10 -41.74 7.93
C ALA A 23 27.02 -42.83 8.09
N ASP A 24 27.11 -43.64 9.15
CA ASP A 24 26.10 -44.67 9.45
C ASP A 24 24.74 -44.06 9.81
N GLU A 25 24.72 -42.98 10.59
CA GLU A 25 23.48 -42.24 10.90
C GLU A 25 22.83 -41.68 9.63
N LEU A 26 23.62 -41.05 8.76
CA LEU A 26 23.15 -40.51 7.50
C LEU A 26 22.62 -41.60 6.56
N TYR A 27 23.30 -42.76 6.50
CA TYR A 27 22.85 -43.90 5.73
C TYR A 27 21.49 -44.41 6.21
N LYS A 28 21.26 -44.50 7.53
CA LYS A 28 19.97 -44.89 8.11
C LYS A 28 18.86 -43.91 7.72
N LEU A 29 19.11 -42.61 7.82
CA LEU A 29 18.14 -41.57 7.41
C LEU A 29 17.79 -41.65 5.92
N GLN A 30 18.80 -41.85 5.07
CA GLN A 30 18.58 -42.00 3.63
C GLN A 30 17.80 -43.27 3.29
N ASN A 31 18.09 -44.40 3.95
CA ASN A 31 17.35 -45.64 3.72
C ASN A 31 15.90 -45.53 4.16
N ASP A 32 15.64 -44.90 5.31
CA ASP A 32 14.29 -44.58 5.76
C ASP A 32 13.55 -43.69 4.75
N ALA A 33 14.20 -42.64 4.23
CA ALA A 33 13.62 -41.79 3.19
C ALA A 33 13.33 -42.55 1.88
N LYS A 34 14.19 -43.50 1.49
CA LYS A 34 13.94 -44.37 0.32
C LYS A 34 12.67 -45.20 0.53
N ILE A 35 12.52 -45.83 1.70
CA ILE A 35 11.34 -46.63 2.03
C ILE A 35 10.08 -45.75 2.01
N ARG A 36 10.13 -44.58 2.67
CA ARG A 36 9.01 -43.61 2.67
C ARG A 36 8.63 -43.14 1.28
N ALA A 37 9.60 -42.85 0.41
CA ALA A 37 9.32 -42.41 -0.96
C ALA A 37 8.66 -43.52 -1.80
N ILE A 38 9.01 -44.78 -1.57
CA ILE A 38 8.36 -45.93 -2.21
C ILE A 38 6.94 -46.10 -1.69
N GLU A 39 6.73 -46.02 -0.37
CA GLU A 39 5.40 -46.11 0.25
C GLU A 39 4.46 -44.99 -0.23
N GLN A 40 4.97 -43.78 -0.37
CA GLN A 40 4.24 -42.61 -0.87
C GLN A 40 4.01 -42.62 -2.39
N ARG A 41 4.57 -43.61 -3.12
CA ARG A 41 4.44 -43.76 -4.59
C ARG A 41 4.79 -42.49 -5.34
N VAL A 42 5.96 -41.92 -5.04
CA VAL A 42 6.46 -40.70 -5.68
C VAL A 42 6.51 -40.87 -7.21
N PRO A 43 5.98 -39.90 -7.99
CA PRO A 43 5.72 -40.08 -9.41
C PRO A 43 6.96 -40.07 -10.30
N THR A 44 8.02 -39.33 -9.92
CA THR A 44 9.23 -39.15 -10.73
C THR A 44 10.48 -39.53 -9.95
N TYR A 45 11.49 -40.04 -10.66
CA TYR A 45 12.79 -40.33 -10.04
C TYR A 45 13.47 -39.09 -9.45
N ASP A 46 13.30 -37.91 -10.04
CA ASP A 46 13.87 -36.67 -9.52
C ASP A 46 13.31 -36.32 -8.14
N ASP A 47 12.00 -36.50 -7.95
CA ASP A 47 11.35 -36.29 -6.65
C ASP A 47 11.86 -37.31 -5.61
N PHE A 48 12.02 -38.57 -6.02
CA PHE A 48 12.62 -39.62 -5.17
C PHE A 48 14.05 -39.23 -4.77
N ARG A 49 14.86 -38.77 -5.72
CA ARG A 49 16.24 -38.30 -5.49
C ARG A 49 16.25 -37.14 -4.51
N HIS A 50 15.39 -36.13 -4.70
CA HIS A 50 15.30 -34.97 -3.81
C HIS A 50 14.91 -35.37 -2.39
N MET A 51 13.94 -36.28 -2.23
CA MET A 51 13.54 -36.78 -0.91
C MET A 51 14.67 -37.49 -0.17
N VAL A 52 15.43 -38.35 -0.87
CA VAL A 52 16.56 -39.07 -0.28
C VAL A 52 17.72 -38.12 0.05
N GLN A 53 18.00 -37.15 -0.82
CA GLN A 53 19.04 -36.15 -0.58
C GLN A 53 18.69 -35.24 0.61
N ALA A 54 17.42 -34.86 0.75
CA ALA A 54 16.92 -34.01 1.82
C ALA A 54 16.71 -34.74 3.15
N ALA A 55 16.97 -36.06 3.24
CA ALA A 55 16.70 -36.87 4.44
C ALA A 55 17.44 -36.41 5.71
N HIS A 56 18.57 -35.71 5.55
CA HIS A 56 19.37 -35.16 6.65
C HIS A 56 18.79 -33.87 7.24
N LEU A 57 17.79 -33.26 6.59
CA LEU A 57 17.13 -32.04 7.07
C LEU A 57 16.16 -32.41 8.20
N ARG A 58 16.22 -31.65 9.29
CA ARG A 58 15.26 -31.80 10.39
C ARG A 58 13.98 -31.03 10.06
N PRO A 59 12.80 -31.51 10.52
CA PRO A 59 11.59 -30.72 10.49
C PRO A 59 11.81 -29.37 11.18
N LEU A 60 11.19 -28.33 10.65
CA LEU A 60 11.31 -26.98 11.20
C LEU A 60 10.60 -26.92 12.56
N ASP A 61 11.33 -26.55 13.62
CA ASP A 61 10.72 -26.36 14.92
C ASP A 61 9.95 -25.04 15.00
N LYS A 62 8.96 -24.97 15.91
CA LYS A 62 8.21 -23.72 16.18
C LYS A 62 9.11 -22.55 16.60
N ASN A 63 10.30 -22.86 17.12
CA ASN A 63 11.31 -21.88 17.49
C ASN A 63 12.20 -21.44 16.30
N ASP A 64 12.27 -22.26 15.24
CA ASP A 64 13.01 -21.93 14.02
C ASP A 64 12.18 -21.08 13.06
N THR A 65 10.84 -21.14 13.17
CA THR A 65 9.99 -20.14 12.54
C THR A 65 10.20 -18.79 13.22
N LYS A 66 10.84 -17.85 12.51
CA LYS A 66 10.85 -16.43 12.90
C LYS A 66 9.43 -16.05 13.29
N LYS A 67 9.25 -15.42 14.47
CA LYS A 67 7.95 -14.86 14.90
C LYS A 67 7.33 -14.19 13.68
N ARG A 68 6.14 -14.64 13.27
CA ARG A 68 5.39 -14.01 12.16
C ARG A 68 5.53 -12.51 12.36
N ALA A 69 6.08 -11.81 11.37
CA ALA A 69 6.23 -10.38 11.45
C ALA A 69 4.89 -9.82 11.93
N GLN A 70 4.87 -9.05 13.02
CA GLN A 70 3.62 -8.48 13.56
C GLN A 70 2.95 -7.49 12.60
N GLY A 71 3.55 -7.25 11.43
CA GLY A 71 2.84 -6.70 10.29
C GLY A 71 1.91 -7.77 9.69
N SER A 72 0.64 -7.76 10.10
CA SER A 72 -0.39 -8.32 9.25
C SER A 72 -0.31 -7.60 7.91
N TRP A 73 -0.01 -8.34 6.84
CA TRP A 73 -0.10 -7.82 5.47
C TRP A 73 -1.52 -7.31 5.15
N ASN A 74 -2.50 -7.67 5.99
CA ASN A 74 -3.88 -7.26 5.88
C ASN A 74 -4.35 -6.64 7.21
N ARG A 75 -4.32 -5.31 7.31
CA ARG A 75 -4.73 -4.58 8.53
C ARG A 75 -6.19 -4.81 8.89
N CYS A 76 -7.02 -5.17 7.91
CA CYS A 76 -8.45 -5.48 8.07
C CYS A 76 -8.71 -6.88 8.66
N ALA A 77 -7.74 -7.79 8.65
CA ALA A 77 -7.87 -9.14 9.22
C ALA A 77 -7.45 -9.22 10.70
N ALA A 78 -6.89 -8.15 11.25
CA ALA A 78 -6.34 -8.11 12.61
C ALA A 78 -7.40 -7.74 13.66
N THR A 79 -8.62 -8.25 13.54
CA THR A 79 -9.51 -8.34 14.69
C THR A 79 -9.09 -9.57 15.49
N PRO A 80 -8.62 -9.44 16.75
CA PRO A 80 -8.37 -10.61 17.57
C PRO A 80 -9.74 -11.18 17.95
N CYS A 81 -10.19 -12.18 17.20
CA CYS A 81 -11.22 -13.10 17.68
C CYS A 81 -10.53 -14.07 18.63
N ASP A 82 -10.53 -13.71 19.92
CA ASP A 82 -10.49 -14.70 20.99
C ASP A 82 -11.79 -15.52 20.89
N GLY A 83 -11.66 -16.84 20.79
CA GLY A 83 -12.80 -17.76 20.79
C GLY A 83 -12.83 -18.65 19.56
N ASP A 84 -12.23 -19.82 19.73
CA ASP A 84 -12.45 -21.03 18.96
C ASP A 84 -13.95 -21.25 18.73
N GLU A 85 -14.42 -21.27 17.48
CA GLU A 85 -15.46 -22.19 17.00
C GLU A 85 -15.68 -22.04 15.48
N ARG A 86 -15.87 -23.21 14.86
CA ARG A 86 -16.01 -23.47 13.42
C ARG A 86 -16.95 -22.50 12.68
N ALA A 87 -16.46 -21.94 11.57
CA ALA A 87 -17.33 -21.45 10.50
C ALA A 87 -16.68 -21.71 9.13
N SER A 88 -16.87 -22.93 8.62
CA SER A 88 -17.02 -23.13 7.19
C SER A 88 -18.36 -22.51 6.80
N GLY A 89 -18.33 -21.46 5.99
CA GLY A 89 -19.54 -20.78 5.53
C GLY A 89 -19.20 -19.58 4.66
N ASP A 90 -19.27 -19.80 3.34
CA ASP A 90 -19.57 -18.85 2.27
C ASP A 90 -18.92 -17.46 2.32
N VAL A 91 -17.79 -17.37 1.63
CA VAL A 91 -17.05 -16.13 1.34
C VAL A 91 -17.89 -15.15 0.50
N GLU A 92 -18.91 -15.65 -0.21
CA GLU A 92 -19.79 -14.87 -1.09
C GLU A 92 -20.79 -13.97 -0.35
N ALA A 93 -21.17 -14.32 0.88
CA ALA A 93 -22.11 -13.51 1.67
C ALA A 93 -21.47 -12.23 2.24
N ARG A 94 -20.13 -12.15 2.32
CA ARG A 94 -19.42 -10.97 2.86
C ARG A 94 -19.13 -9.89 1.83
N MET A 95 -19.24 -10.18 0.54
CA MET A 95 -19.00 -9.19 -0.53
C MET A 95 -20.26 -8.38 -0.89
N ALA A 96 -21.43 -8.77 -0.38
CA ALA A 96 -22.71 -8.11 -0.66
C ALA A 96 -23.06 -6.95 0.29
N GLU A 97 -22.23 -6.62 1.28
CA GLU A 97 -22.46 -5.50 2.21
C GLU A 97 -21.70 -4.21 1.82
N ILE A 98 -21.71 -3.87 0.54
CA ILE A 98 -21.36 -2.52 0.03
C ILE A 98 -22.60 -1.85 -0.59
N GLY A 99 -23.79 -2.34 -0.26
CA GLY A 99 -25.04 -1.61 -0.48
C GLY A 99 -25.28 -0.63 0.67
N PRO A 100 -25.86 0.57 0.41
CA PRO A 100 -26.21 1.48 1.49
C PRO A 100 -27.26 0.81 2.38
N LYS A 101 -26.88 0.46 3.61
CA LYS A 101 -27.83 0.02 4.62
C LYS A 101 -28.68 1.21 5.04
N GLU A 102 -29.91 1.22 4.55
CA GLU A 102 -30.98 2.09 5.02
C GLU A 102 -31.17 1.88 6.52
N GLY A 103 -30.74 2.84 7.34
CA GLY A 103 -30.91 2.80 8.80
C GLY A 103 -29.75 3.32 9.65
N GLU A 104 -28.64 3.78 9.06
CA GLU A 104 -27.69 4.61 9.82
C GLU A 104 -28.27 6.02 9.93
N GLU A 105 -28.40 6.53 11.16
CA GLU A 105 -28.72 7.93 11.42
C GLU A 105 -27.95 8.82 10.45
N GLU A 106 -28.63 9.82 9.88
CA GLU A 106 -28.08 10.75 8.90
C GLU A 106 -27.00 11.62 9.56
N ILE A 107 -25.84 11.01 9.75
CA ILE A 107 -24.69 11.60 10.41
C ILE A 107 -24.06 12.56 9.39
N ASP A 108 -24.26 13.86 9.61
CA ASP A 108 -23.62 14.90 8.83
C ASP A 108 -22.09 14.80 9.04
N PRO A 109 -21.28 14.52 8.00
CA PRO A 109 -19.83 14.49 8.13
C PRO A 109 -19.22 15.83 8.57
N LEU A 110 -20.00 16.91 8.57
CA LEU A 110 -19.62 18.22 9.12
C LEU A 110 -19.87 18.36 10.64
N ASP A 111 -20.50 17.38 11.31
CA ASP A 111 -20.75 17.48 12.75
C ASP A 111 -19.44 17.64 13.53
N PRO A 112 -19.35 18.60 14.47
CA PRO A 112 -18.12 18.87 15.22
C PRO A 112 -17.70 17.68 16.12
N LYS A 113 -18.62 16.76 16.42
CA LYS A 113 -18.36 15.57 17.26
C LYS A 113 -17.66 14.42 16.54
N ILE A 114 -17.58 14.47 15.22
CA ILE A 114 -17.10 13.34 14.40
C ILE A 114 -15.76 13.73 13.81
N GLU A 115 -14.71 13.24 14.44
CA GLU A 115 -13.35 13.39 13.94
C GLU A 115 -12.85 12.05 13.39
N PRO A 116 -12.49 11.98 12.09
CA PRO A 116 -11.86 10.80 11.56
C PRO A 116 -10.55 10.54 12.30
N LYS A 117 -10.40 9.32 12.81
CA LYS A 117 -9.20 8.86 13.51
C LYS A 117 -8.24 8.18 12.55
N THR A 118 -8.77 7.53 11.51
CA THR A 118 -8.00 6.79 10.51
C THR A 118 -8.16 7.41 9.11
N SER A 119 -7.21 7.12 8.22
CA SER A 119 -7.26 7.55 6.81
C SER A 119 -8.48 7.00 6.07
N GLN A 120 -8.89 5.77 6.41
CA GLN A 120 -10.06 5.12 5.80
C GLN A 120 -11.38 5.73 6.27
N GLU A 121 -11.50 6.11 7.55
CA GLU A 121 -12.67 6.85 8.03
C GLU A 121 -12.79 8.21 7.34
N PHE A 122 -11.66 8.90 7.13
CA PHE A 122 -11.64 10.18 6.42
C PHE A 122 -12.19 10.04 5.00
N VAL A 123 -11.73 9.05 4.24
CA VAL A 123 -12.16 8.79 2.86
C VAL A 123 -13.63 8.32 2.80
N LYS A 124 -14.06 7.51 3.76
CA LYS A 124 -15.49 7.11 3.88
C LYS A 124 -16.40 8.31 4.09
N TYR A 125 -16.04 9.23 4.98
CA TYR A 125 -16.83 10.45 5.22
C TYR A 125 -16.79 11.40 4.03
N TRP A 126 -15.66 11.49 3.33
CA TRP A 126 -15.54 12.22 2.08
C TRP A 126 -16.52 11.73 1.01
N HIS A 127 -16.60 10.42 0.77
CA HIS A 127 -17.53 9.83 -0.21
C HIS A 127 -19.01 9.98 0.19
N ARG A 128 -19.32 10.15 1.49
CA ARG A 128 -20.69 10.42 1.95
C ARG A 128 -21.16 11.82 1.60
N LEU A 129 -20.25 12.78 1.48
CA LEU A 129 -20.58 14.14 1.09
C LEU A 129 -20.89 14.15 -0.42
N ARG A 130 -22.08 14.61 -0.81
CA ARG A 130 -22.46 14.74 -2.23
C ARG A 130 -22.20 16.14 -2.78
N GLU A 131 -22.30 17.16 -1.93
CA GLU A 131 -22.17 18.55 -2.35
C GLU A 131 -20.69 18.99 -2.42
N PRO A 132 -20.25 19.59 -3.53
CA PRO A 132 -18.85 20.02 -3.71
C PRO A 132 -18.44 21.09 -2.69
N ARG A 133 -19.36 21.97 -2.28
CA ARG A 133 -19.09 23.01 -1.26
C ARG A 133 -18.82 22.42 0.12
N LYS A 134 -19.62 21.42 0.53
CA LYS A 134 -19.43 20.71 1.80
C LYS A 134 -18.12 19.90 1.80
N LYS A 135 -17.77 19.32 0.66
CA LYS A 135 -16.48 18.66 0.44
C LYS A 135 -15.30 19.61 0.65
N LEU A 136 -15.33 20.81 0.07
CA LEU A 136 -14.28 21.81 0.29
C LEU A 136 -14.21 22.21 1.77
N ALA A 137 -15.34 22.50 2.41
CA ALA A 137 -15.37 22.84 3.84
C ALA A 137 -14.78 21.73 4.72
N TYR A 138 -15.06 20.46 4.38
CA TYR A 138 -14.49 19.30 5.05
C TYR A 138 -12.96 19.19 4.86
N LEU A 139 -12.45 19.47 3.65
CA LEU A 139 -11.01 19.49 3.40
C LEU A 139 -10.30 20.61 4.16
N VAL A 140 -10.86 21.81 4.14
CA VAL A 140 -10.30 22.97 4.87
C VAL A 140 -10.26 22.68 6.37
N ARG A 141 -11.31 22.06 6.93
CA ARG A 141 -11.36 21.69 8.37
C ARG A 141 -10.23 20.75 8.78
N PHE A 142 -9.80 19.85 7.89
CA PHE A 142 -8.79 18.83 8.21
C PHE A 142 -7.43 19.07 7.54
N GLN A 143 -7.23 20.20 6.86
CA GLN A 143 -6.05 20.51 6.03
C GLN A 143 -4.72 20.25 6.75
N ASP A 144 -4.60 20.66 8.01
CA ASP A 144 -3.36 20.55 8.79
C ASP A 144 -3.02 19.10 9.17
N ARG A 145 -4.05 18.23 9.23
CA ARG A 145 -3.92 16.83 9.61
C ARG A 145 -3.80 15.90 8.39
N LEU A 146 -4.02 16.41 7.18
CA LEU A 146 -3.96 15.62 5.94
C LEU A 146 -2.60 14.95 5.78
N LYS A 147 -1.51 15.72 5.87
CA LYS A 147 -0.15 15.22 5.67
C LYS A 147 0.30 14.25 6.76
N ASP A 148 0.09 14.61 8.03
CA ASP A 148 0.71 13.89 9.14
C ASP A 148 -0.10 12.69 9.61
N LYS A 149 -1.44 12.80 9.61
CA LYS A 149 -2.33 11.79 10.22
C LYS A 149 -3.07 10.93 9.20
N PHE A 150 -3.52 11.51 8.09
CA PHE A 150 -4.38 10.80 7.13
C PHE A 150 -3.60 10.24 5.94
N PHE A 151 -2.69 11.01 5.36
CA PHE A 151 -1.98 10.69 4.12
C PHE A 151 -0.46 10.60 4.28
N GLY A 152 0.01 10.30 5.50
CA GLY A 152 1.45 10.18 5.79
C GLY A 152 2.15 9.03 5.05
N GLY A 153 1.40 8.02 4.59
CA GLY A 153 1.91 6.91 3.79
C GLY A 153 1.67 7.09 2.30
N GLU A 154 0.41 7.22 1.93
CA GLU A 154 -0.06 7.38 0.55
C GLU A 154 -1.43 8.06 0.54
N VAL A 155 -1.73 8.76 -0.56
CA VAL A 155 -3.06 9.30 -0.85
C VAL A 155 -3.76 8.30 -1.79
N PRO A 156 -4.94 7.76 -1.43
CA PRO A 156 -5.69 6.87 -2.31
C PRO A 156 -6.03 7.52 -3.65
N THR A 157 -5.90 6.77 -4.76
CA THR A 157 -6.19 7.26 -6.12
C THR A 157 -7.66 7.61 -6.30
N GLU A 158 -8.57 6.81 -5.72
CA GLU A 158 -10.03 7.05 -5.73
C GLU A 158 -10.39 8.42 -5.13
N PHE A 159 -9.71 8.81 -4.04
CA PHE A 159 -9.89 10.12 -3.43
C PHE A 159 -9.37 11.25 -4.32
N LEU A 160 -8.23 11.04 -5.00
CA LEU A 160 -7.65 12.05 -5.89
C LEU A 160 -8.54 12.31 -7.12
N GLU A 161 -9.05 11.26 -7.76
CA GLU A 161 -9.94 11.38 -8.92
C GLU A 161 -11.18 12.20 -8.55
N GLU A 162 -11.85 11.84 -7.45
CA GLU A 162 -13.03 12.57 -6.98
C GLU A 162 -12.69 13.99 -6.51
N LEU A 163 -11.51 14.21 -5.91
CA LEU A 163 -11.05 15.54 -5.56
C LEU A 163 -10.95 16.43 -6.80
N PHE A 164 -10.30 15.97 -7.87
CA PHE A 164 -10.15 16.76 -9.09
C PHE A 164 -11.50 17.02 -9.76
N ASP A 165 -12.38 16.02 -9.85
CA ASP A 165 -13.74 16.20 -10.34
C ASP A 165 -14.51 17.24 -9.51
N CYS A 166 -14.42 17.17 -8.18
CA CYS A 166 -15.05 18.15 -7.29
C CYS A 166 -14.46 19.55 -7.49
N THR A 167 -13.14 19.68 -7.70
CA THR A 167 -12.55 21.00 -7.99
C THR A 167 -13.02 21.56 -9.33
N LEU A 168 -13.22 20.73 -10.36
CA LEU A 168 -13.80 21.17 -11.64
C LEU A 168 -15.21 21.70 -11.45
N ASP A 169 -16.05 20.97 -10.72
CA ASP A 169 -17.43 21.37 -10.48
C ASP A 169 -17.49 22.70 -9.71
N MET A 170 -16.64 22.88 -8.69
CA MET A 170 -16.55 24.14 -7.94
C MET A 170 -16.11 25.33 -8.78
N ILE A 171 -15.23 25.11 -9.76
CA ILE A 171 -14.71 26.18 -10.63
C ILE A 171 -15.65 26.44 -11.82
N GLY A 172 -16.41 25.42 -12.23
CA GLY A 172 -17.34 25.39 -13.35
C GLY A 172 -18.72 25.96 -13.02
N GLU A 173 -19.15 25.95 -11.75
CA GLU A 173 -20.34 26.64 -11.28
C GLU A 173 -20.25 28.16 -11.60
N LYS A 174 -20.85 28.57 -12.73
CA LYS A 174 -21.20 29.97 -12.99
C LYS A 174 -22.39 30.34 -12.10
N ASN A 175 -22.15 30.51 -10.82
CA ASN A 175 -23.09 31.28 -10.02
C ASN A 175 -22.75 32.75 -10.15
N ASP A 176 -23.76 33.60 -9.99
CA ASP A 176 -23.62 35.07 -9.86
C ASP A 176 -22.87 35.47 -8.57
N ASP A 177 -21.97 34.61 -8.07
CA ASP A 177 -21.16 34.83 -6.87
C ASP A 177 -20.12 35.92 -7.20
N ASP A 178 -19.97 36.88 -6.30
CA ASP A 178 -18.98 37.95 -6.39
C ASP A 178 -17.60 37.38 -6.79
N ASP A 179 -16.92 38.00 -7.77
CA ASP A 179 -15.59 37.59 -8.26
C ASP A 179 -14.58 37.35 -7.11
N LYS A 180 -14.80 38.02 -5.98
CA LYS A 180 -14.03 37.89 -4.74
C LYS A 180 -14.19 36.51 -4.07
N GLU A 181 -15.41 35.98 -3.95
CA GLU A 181 -15.65 34.67 -3.31
C GLU A 181 -15.13 33.53 -4.19
N ARG A 182 -15.18 33.72 -5.51
CA ARG A 182 -14.55 32.79 -6.45
C ARG A 182 -13.02 32.76 -6.29
N SER A 183 -12.38 33.93 -6.15
CA SER A 183 -10.94 34.02 -5.95
C SER A 183 -10.49 33.38 -4.62
N GLU A 184 -11.23 33.61 -3.53
CA GLU A 184 -10.93 32.99 -2.23
C GLU A 184 -11.03 31.46 -2.28
N ARG A 185 -12.05 30.91 -2.94
CA ARG A 185 -12.18 29.45 -3.15
C ARG A 185 -11.00 28.88 -3.94
N VAL A 186 -10.58 29.56 -5.00
CA VAL A 186 -9.42 29.15 -5.80
C VAL A 186 -8.14 29.15 -4.96
N GLN A 187 -7.94 30.17 -4.11
CA GLN A 187 -6.79 30.22 -3.19
C GLN A 187 -6.81 29.09 -2.17
N GLN A 188 -7.97 28.76 -1.60
CA GLN A 188 -8.13 27.62 -0.69
C GLN A 188 -7.80 26.29 -1.39
N LEU A 189 -8.27 26.11 -2.63
CA LEU A 189 -7.95 24.93 -3.44
C LEU A 189 -6.45 24.82 -3.74
N LEU A 190 -5.79 25.93 -4.10
CA LEU A 190 -4.35 25.96 -4.33
C LEU A 190 -3.56 25.59 -3.08
N GLY A 191 -3.93 26.13 -1.91
CA GLY A 191 -3.32 25.75 -0.64
C GLY A 191 -3.48 24.26 -0.33
N LEU A 192 -4.65 23.69 -0.60
CA LEU A 192 -4.91 22.26 -0.44
C LEU A 192 -4.09 21.40 -1.42
N LEU A 193 -4.01 21.80 -2.69
CA LEU A 193 -3.20 21.13 -3.72
C LEU A 193 -1.71 21.17 -3.36
N GLU A 194 -1.21 22.28 -2.81
CA GLU A 194 0.17 22.38 -2.33
C GLU A 194 0.42 21.43 -1.16
N LEU A 195 -0.48 21.40 -0.17
CA LEU A 195 -0.38 20.49 0.97
C LEU A 195 -0.41 19.02 0.54
N LEU A 196 -1.28 18.66 -0.41
CA LEU A 196 -1.34 17.32 -0.99
C LEU A 196 -0.08 16.99 -1.81
N GLY A 197 0.49 17.99 -2.51
CA GLY A 197 1.76 17.86 -3.21
C GLY A 197 2.93 17.50 -2.30
N GLN A 198 2.84 17.82 -1.01
CA GLN A 198 3.84 17.45 -0.01
C GLN A 198 3.62 16.05 0.60
N CYS A 199 2.51 15.37 0.28
CA CYS A 199 2.25 14.01 0.76
C CYS A 199 3.19 12.99 0.10
N ARG A 200 3.55 11.95 0.87
CA ARG A 200 4.43 10.89 0.34
C ARG A 200 3.71 10.14 -0.76
N ARG A 201 4.44 9.87 -1.86
CA ARG A 201 3.94 9.13 -3.04
C ARG A 201 2.79 9.79 -3.80
N PHE A 202 2.47 11.06 -3.50
CA PHE A 202 1.43 11.79 -4.23
C PHE A 202 1.64 11.77 -5.75
N VAL A 203 2.87 12.06 -6.20
CA VAL A 203 3.20 12.06 -7.64
C VAL A 203 3.07 10.67 -8.27
N LEU A 204 3.44 9.61 -7.55
CA LEU A 204 3.24 8.24 -8.02
C LEU A 204 1.74 7.92 -8.14
N ASN A 205 0.93 8.29 -7.15
CA ASN A 205 -0.52 8.06 -7.20
C ASN A 205 -1.16 8.83 -8.37
N LEU A 206 -0.72 10.06 -8.66
CA LEU A 206 -1.15 10.76 -9.87
C LEU A 206 -0.77 10.03 -11.16
N SER A 207 0.39 9.36 -11.20
CA SER A 207 0.80 8.56 -12.37
C SER A 207 -0.03 7.28 -12.54
N MET A 208 -0.61 6.77 -11.45
CA MET A 208 -1.43 5.55 -11.45
C MET A 208 -2.88 5.80 -11.86
N ILE A 209 -3.33 7.07 -11.89
CA ILE A 209 -4.66 7.43 -12.38
C ILE A 209 -4.72 7.21 -13.89
N GLU A 210 -5.67 6.39 -14.33
CA GLU A 210 -5.85 6.06 -15.75
C GLU A 210 -6.44 7.23 -16.54
N ASN A 211 -7.42 7.92 -15.95
CA ASN A 211 -8.09 9.06 -16.57
C ASN A 211 -7.46 10.39 -16.14
N LYS A 212 -6.55 10.91 -16.97
CA LYS A 212 -5.88 12.20 -16.73
C LYS A 212 -6.71 13.42 -17.16
N ALA A 213 -7.79 13.23 -17.91
CA ALA A 213 -8.60 14.32 -18.43
C ALA A 213 -9.16 15.30 -17.38
N PRO A 214 -9.69 14.87 -16.21
CA PRO A 214 -10.15 15.81 -15.20
C PRO A 214 -8.99 16.60 -14.60
N ILE A 215 -7.85 15.94 -14.38
CA ILE A 215 -6.65 16.57 -13.85
C ILE A 215 -6.18 17.69 -14.79
N ASP A 216 -6.01 17.42 -16.08
CA ASP A 216 -5.54 18.41 -17.05
C ASP A 216 -6.51 19.61 -17.12
N ARG A 217 -7.82 19.34 -17.14
CA ARG A 217 -8.84 20.39 -17.13
C ARG A 217 -8.80 21.24 -15.85
N THR A 218 -8.52 20.64 -14.69
CA THR A 218 -8.41 21.42 -13.43
C THR A 218 -7.24 22.36 -13.49
N PHE A 219 -6.08 21.88 -13.95
CA PHE A 219 -4.88 22.70 -14.04
C PHE A 219 -5.02 23.79 -15.10
N GLU A 220 -5.61 23.50 -16.27
CA GLU A 220 -5.93 24.52 -17.28
C GLU A 220 -6.84 25.61 -16.70
N ARG A 221 -7.91 25.21 -16.01
CA ARG A 221 -8.89 26.14 -15.48
C ARG A 221 -8.35 26.95 -14.29
N LEU A 222 -7.55 26.34 -13.43
CA LEU A 222 -6.82 27.05 -12.38
C LEU A 222 -5.82 28.03 -13.01
N TYR A 223 -5.10 27.66 -14.06
CA TYR A 223 -4.14 28.54 -14.71
C TYR A 223 -4.77 29.80 -15.33
N GLU A 224 -6.01 29.70 -15.82
CA GLU A 224 -6.79 30.84 -16.32
C GLU A 224 -7.22 31.81 -15.21
N LEU A 225 -7.55 31.29 -14.02
CA LEU A 225 -8.19 32.07 -12.94
C LEU A 225 -7.20 32.64 -11.91
N VAL A 226 -5.95 32.21 -11.98
CA VAL A 226 -4.95 32.44 -10.93
C VAL A 226 -4.02 33.60 -11.30
N ASP A 227 -3.66 34.44 -10.32
CA ASP A 227 -2.76 35.57 -10.51
C ASP A 227 -1.31 35.14 -10.81
N ALA A 228 -0.50 36.04 -11.37
CA ALA A 228 0.85 35.74 -11.86
C ALA A 228 1.81 35.13 -10.81
N ALA A 229 1.61 35.43 -9.52
CA ALA A 229 2.42 34.85 -8.43
C ALA A 229 2.10 33.37 -8.20
N ASP A 230 0.82 33.03 -8.21
CA ASP A 230 0.31 31.68 -7.97
C ASP A 230 0.46 30.79 -9.21
N LYS A 231 0.56 31.39 -10.42
CA LYS A 231 0.98 30.68 -11.65
C LYS A 231 2.37 30.06 -11.50
N ARG A 232 3.30 30.69 -10.78
CA ARG A 232 4.64 30.12 -10.53
C ARG A 232 4.57 28.87 -9.63
N GLN A 233 3.63 28.86 -8.68
CA GLN A 233 3.41 27.70 -7.80
C GLN A 233 2.84 26.52 -8.60
N LEU A 234 1.85 26.79 -9.45
CA LEU A 234 1.31 25.81 -10.39
C LEU A 234 2.38 25.28 -11.36
N GLN A 235 3.23 26.15 -11.92
CA GLN A 235 4.32 25.74 -12.80
C GLN A 235 5.34 24.85 -12.10
N ARG A 236 5.66 25.13 -10.83
CA ARG A 236 6.55 24.26 -10.03
C ARG A 236 5.94 22.88 -9.82
N PHE A 237 4.64 22.83 -9.56
CA PHE A 237 3.89 21.57 -9.42
C PHE A 237 3.85 20.79 -10.74
N ILE A 238 3.56 21.46 -11.85
CA ILE A 238 3.55 20.90 -13.21
C ILE A 238 4.94 20.39 -13.60
N PHE A 239 6.01 21.12 -13.28
CA PHE A 239 7.38 20.71 -13.54
C PHE A 239 7.73 19.42 -12.78
N VAL A 240 7.38 19.33 -11.50
CA VAL A 240 7.59 18.12 -10.71
C VAL A 240 6.82 16.95 -11.29
N ALA A 241 5.56 17.14 -11.68
CA ALA A 241 4.75 16.09 -12.30
C ALA A 241 5.30 15.64 -13.67
N SER A 242 5.82 16.57 -14.48
CA SER A 242 6.41 16.27 -15.79
C SER A 242 7.65 15.38 -15.70
N HIS A 243 8.37 15.40 -14.58
CA HIS A 243 9.51 14.52 -14.34
C HIS A 243 9.12 13.04 -14.20
N TYR A 244 7.84 12.76 -13.98
CA TYR A 244 7.26 11.42 -13.86
C TYR A 244 6.36 11.06 -15.06
N ASP A 245 6.57 11.70 -16.22
CA ASP A 245 5.74 11.56 -17.43
C ASP A 245 4.24 11.88 -17.21
N ILE A 246 3.93 12.69 -16.19
CA ILE A 246 2.59 13.22 -15.95
C ILE A 246 2.50 14.56 -16.69
N LEU A 247 1.95 14.52 -17.90
CA LEU A 247 1.71 15.70 -18.72
C LEU A 247 0.44 16.41 -18.23
N LEU A 248 0.58 17.33 -17.27
CA LEU A 248 -0.56 18.05 -16.68
C LEU A 248 -1.09 19.22 -17.55
N VAL A 249 -0.34 19.64 -18.58
CA VAL A 249 -0.71 20.73 -19.51
C VAL A 249 -0.07 20.45 -20.88
N PRO A 250 -0.74 20.77 -22.02
CA PRO A 250 -0.12 20.69 -23.34
C PRO A 250 1.18 21.52 -23.39
N LYS A 251 2.27 20.91 -23.89
CA LYS A 251 3.64 21.50 -23.99
C LYS A 251 3.71 22.90 -24.62
N ALA A 252 2.66 23.37 -25.31
CA ALA A 252 2.60 24.66 -25.98
C ALA A 252 2.54 25.87 -25.03
N GLN A 253 2.21 25.68 -23.74
CA GLN A 253 2.07 26.78 -22.75
C GLN A 253 3.27 26.93 -21.81
N LEU A 254 4.27 26.03 -21.88
CA LEU A 254 5.43 25.96 -20.99
C LEU A 254 6.70 26.59 -21.60
N SER A 255 6.59 27.46 -22.61
CA SER A 255 7.75 28.23 -23.05
C SER A 255 8.20 29.18 -21.93
N PRO A 256 9.45 29.07 -21.44
CA PRO A 256 9.99 30.07 -20.54
C PRO A 256 10.11 31.37 -21.34
N THR A 257 9.33 32.37 -20.97
CA THR A 257 9.66 33.75 -21.30
C THR A 257 11.02 34.03 -20.69
N HIS A 258 12.04 34.03 -21.54
CA HIS A 258 13.37 34.53 -21.27
C HIS A 258 13.25 36.03 -20.98
N GLU A 259 13.44 36.43 -19.73
CA GLU A 259 14.03 37.72 -19.34
C GLU A 259 15.11 37.46 -18.29
#